data_AF-A0A2V8K7K6-F1
#
_entry.id   AF-A0A2V8K7K6-F1
#
_cell.length_a   1.000
_cell.length_b   1.000
_cell.length_c   1.000
_cell.angle_alpha   90.00
_cell.angle_beta   90.00
_cell.angle_gamma   90.00
#
_symmetry.space_group_name_H-M   'P 1'
#
loop_
_entity.id
_entity.type
_entity.pdbx_description
1 polymer ?
#
loop_
_entity_poly.entity_id
_entity_poly.type
_entity_poly.pdbx_seq_one_letter_code
_entity_poly.pdbx_strand_id
1 'polypeptide(L)'
;MIVPNGKQTEGGYVLVTVAATLIILVGFTALAIDSGVLYADRSQSQRAADAAALAGAFTFVADTKSSQPATAEAHARAAALNNTVMGVPIASAEVDVCVGDASSGTCNPDPSLKRVKVTITRQESTFFARIWGTSSVTTRVEATAEASSAPTSAMCLKPFFIPNTAFLPVPDPSNPPSQCTACGSGNVLVDVNTFSKTPFAQGLIDNNTSFIVKPQDPHSALAPSQFYLLDLPSNSGNTGKNGYKDNIETCLNTATVCRDSYNVITGNTVGPTRSGIQNLIGDPPLYSYQAVGQYKYLADGTIHDTSKALVVAPIWNPCATALPDGTLLCPNPNNPSAPNLGGQFPSGSGSNVPPISIIGFALVFIDSVDNQEGVHVHLIDVMACGPDISDPDGSSAYSIPVRLIRPPE
;
A
#
# COMPACT_ATOMS: atom_id res chain seq x y z
N MET A 1 -13.71 -74.40 57.71
CA MET A 1 -12.61 -73.89 56.85
C MET A 1 -13.16 -72.66 56.13
N ILE A 2 -12.84 -71.47 56.62
CA ILE A 2 -13.27 -70.18 56.03
C ILE A 2 -12.00 -69.57 55.43
N VAL A 3 -11.98 -69.39 54.11
CA VAL A 3 -10.90 -68.69 53.41
C VAL A 3 -11.25 -67.20 53.41
N PRO A 4 -10.44 -66.31 54.02
CA PRO A 4 -10.67 -64.88 53.90
C PRO A 4 -10.17 -64.41 52.53
N ASN A 5 -11.09 -63.89 51.72
CA ASN A 5 -10.78 -63.18 50.49
C ASN A 5 -10.12 -61.83 50.83
N GLY A 6 -8.82 -61.69 50.55
CA GLY A 6 -8.13 -60.42 50.60
C GLY A 6 -8.60 -59.52 49.45
N LYS A 7 -9.44 -58.53 49.75
CA LYS A 7 -9.70 -57.41 48.83
C LYS A 7 -8.40 -56.63 48.65
N GLN A 8 -7.74 -56.79 47.51
CA GLN A 8 -6.62 -55.94 47.15
C GLN A 8 -7.11 -54.50 46.95
N THR A 9 -6.46 -53.56 47.63
CA THR A 9 -6.80 -52.15 47.61
C THR A 9 -6.25 -51.48 46.35
N GLU A 10 -7.09 -51.38 45.32
CA GLU A 10 -6.78 -50.67 44.05
C GLU A 10 -6.70 -49.12 44.21
N GLY A 11 -6.95 -48.59 45.42
CA GLY A 11 -6.96 -47.14 45.69
C GLY A 11 -5.60 -46.43 45.63
N GLY A 12 -4.48 -47.17 45.62
CA GLY A 12 -3.13 -46.58 45.54
C GLY A 12 -2.68 -46.21 44.13
N TYR A 13 -3.11 -46.99 43.13
CA TYR A 13 -2.69 -46.79 41.73
C TYR A 13 -3.23 -45.46 41.18
N VAL A 14 -4.50 -45.17 41.43
CA VAL A 14 -5.16 -43.93 40.96
C VAL A 14 -4.41 -42.69 41.44
N LEU A 15 -3.98 -42.67 42.70
CA LEU A 15 -3.23 -41.53 43.25
C LEU A 15 -1.89 -41.33 42.52
N VAL A 16 -1.16 -42.40 42.25
CA VAL A 16 0.14 -42.36 41.55
C VAL A 16 -0.04 -41.92 40.10
N THR A 17 -1.02 -42.47 39.38
CA THR A 17 -1.29 -42.10 37.98
C THR A 17 -1.74 -40.65 37.85
N VAL A 18 -2.61 -40.17 38.75
CA VAL A 18 -3.05 -38.77 38.78
C VAL A 18 -1.87 -37.84 39.06
N ALA A 19 -1.04 -38.15 40.07
CA ALA A 19 0.13 -37.35 40.39
C ALA A 19 1.13 -37.27 39.21
N ALA A 20 1.40 -38.40 38.56
CA ALA A 20 2.28 -38.45 37.39
C ALA A 20 1.72 -37.63 36.21
N THR A 21 0.42 -37.75 35.94
CA THR A 21 -0.25 -36.99 34.88
C THR A 21 -0.24 -35.49 35.15
N LEU A 22 -0.42 -35.09 36.41
CA LEU A 22 -0.42 -33.68 36.82
C LEU A 22 0.97 -33.05 36.62
N ILE A 23 2.04 -33.76 36.94
CA ILE A 23 3.43 -33.32 36.66
C ILE A 23 3.63 -33.09 35.16
N ILE A 24 3.16 -34.03 34.33
CA ILE A 24 3.26 -33.93 32.87
C ILE A 24 2.47 -32.72 32.35
N LEU A 25 1.23 -32.53 32.82
CA LEU A 25 0.41 -31.38 32.45
C LEU A 25 1.05 -30.06 32.85
N VAL A 26 1.62 -29.97 34.06
CA VAL A 26 2.37 -28.78 34.49
C VAL A 26 3.56 -28.52 33.58
N GLY A 27 4.31 -29.57 33.21
CA GLY A 27 5.42 -29.48 32.26
C GLY A 27 5.00 -28.93 30.89
N PHE A 28 3.87 -29.39 30.35
CA PHE A 28 3.33 -28.86 29.10
C PHE A 28 2.83 -27.41 29.23
N THR A 29 2.21 -27.04 30.35
CA THR A 29 1.78 -25.64 30.58
C THR A 29 2.96 -24.69 30.69
N ALA A 30 4.04 -25.11 31.35
CA ALA A 30 5.28 -24.38 31.46
C ALA A 30 5.89 -24.10 30.07
N LEU A 31 5.99 -25.13 29.23
CA LEU A 31 6.48 -25.00 27.86
C LEU A 31 5.58 -24.11 26.99
N ALA A 32 4.26 -24.22 27.14
CA ALA A 32 3.31 -23.37 26.42
C ALA A 32 3.46 -21.89 26.80
N ILE A 33 3.71 -21.58 28.08
CA ILE A 33 3.95 -20.20 28.54
C ILE A 33 5.27 -19.66 27.99
N ASP A 34 6.37 -20.40 28.14
CA ASP A 34 7.69 -19.97 27.66
C ASP A 34 7.69 -19.73 26.14
N SER A 35 7.07 -20.63 25.37
CA SER A 35 6.92 -20.46 23.92
C SER A 35 6.03 -19.27 23.57
N GLY A 36 4.90 -19.09 24.25
CA GLY A 36 3.98 -17.97 24.02
C GLY A 36 4.67 -16.62 24.21
N VAL A 37 5.48 -16.46 25.25
CA VAL A 37 6.26 -15.24 25.49
C VAL A 37 7.29 -15.02 24.38
N LEU A 38 8.04 -16.05 23.99
CA LEU A 38 9.04 -15.94 22.92
C LEU A 38 8.41 -15.58 21.57
N TYR A 39 7.24 -16.13 21.25
CA TYR A 39 6.50 -15.78 20.05
C TYR A 39 6.01 -14.33 20.06
N ALA A 40 5.50 -13.86 21.21
CA ALA A 40 5.06 -12.48 21.37
C ALA A 40 6.24 -11.48 21.23
N ASP A 41 7.37 -11.76 21.90
CA ASP A 41 8.60 -10.99 21.80
C ASP A 41 9.10 -10.92 20.35
N ARG A 42 9.20 -12.07 19.67
CA ARG A 42 9.62 -12.13 18.26
C ARG A 42 8.68 -11.33 17.35
N SER A 43 7.37 -11.44 17.54
CA SER A 43 6.39 -10.72 16.71
C SER A 43 6.47 -9.20 16.90
N GLN A 44 6.60 -8.73 18.14
CA GLN A 44 6.72 -7.31 18.44
C GLN A 44 8.07 -6.75 18.00
N SER A 45 9.15 -7.49 18.22
CA SER A 45 10.49 -7.13 17.74
C SER A 45 10.53 -7.03 16.21
N GLN A 46 9.89 -7.95 15.48
CA GLN A 46 9.82 -7.89 14.02
C GLN A 46 9.10 -6.63 13.55
N ARG A 47 7.97 -6.27 14.15
CA ARG A 47 7.25 -5.02 13.81
C ARG A 47 8.10 -3.78 14.06
N ALA A 48 8.87 -3.76 15.14
CA ALA A 48 9.80 -2.68 15.43
C ALA A 48 10.94 -2.60 14.40
N ALA A 49 11.50 -3.76 14.00
CA ALA A 49 12.52 -3.82 12.95
C ALA A 49 11.98 -3.36 11.60
N ASP A 50 10.78 -3.79 11.22
CA ASP A 50 10.10 -3.40 9.98
C ASP A 50 9.86 -1.88 9.93
N ALA A 51 9.35 -1.30 11.02
CA ALA A 51 9.14 0.13 11.16
C ALA A 51 10.46 0.92 11.08
N ALA A 52 11.52 0.42 11.74
CA ALA A 52 12.83 1.03 11.73
C ALA A 52 13.48 1.00 10.34
N ALA A 53 13.41 -0.13 9.65
CA ALA A 53 13.92 -0.27 8.28
C ALA A 53 13.20 0.69 7.33
N LEU A 54 11.87 0.76 7.40
CA LEU A 54 11.06 1.66 6.58
C LEU A 54 11.39 3.13 6.86
N ALA A 55 11.55 3.52 8.13
CA ALA A 55 11.90 4.89 8.51
C ALA A 55 13.29 5.31 8.00
N GLY A 56 14.27 4.41 8.05
CA GLY A 56 15.59 4.68 7.46
C GLY A 56 15.53 4.84 5.96
N ALA A 57 14.86 3.90 5.27
CA ALA A 57 14.75 3.92 3.82
C ALA A 57 13.94 5.15 3.31
N PHE A 58 12.93 5.59 4.07
CA PHE A 58 12.18 6.81 3.77
C PHE A 58 13.05 8.06 3.62
N THR A 59 14.18 8.16 4.33
CA THR A 59 15.09 9.32 4.19
C THR A 59 15.69 9.46 2.79
N PHE A 60 15.85 8.36 2.05
CA PHE A 60 16.35 8.41 0.67
C PHE A 60 15.36 9.06 -0.31
N VAL A 61 14.08 9.14 0.06
CA VAL A 61 13.04 9.75 -0.77
C VAL A 61 12.64 11.12 -0.24
N ALA A 62 12.45 11.25 1.08
CA ALA A 62 11.98 12.48 1.70
C ALA A 62 13.08 13.53 1.86
N ASP A 63 14.34 13.12 2.00
CA ASP A 63 15.48 14.02 2.20
C ASP A 63 16.63 13.67 1.28
N THR A 64 16.45 13.99 0.00
CA THR A 64 17.44 13.76 -1.07
C THR A 64 18.68 14.65 -0.99
N LYS A 65 18.72 15.62 -0.05
CA LYS A 65 19.82 16.59 0.09
C LYS A 65 20.73 16.32 1.27
N SER A 66 20.29 15.52 2.24
CA SER A 66 21.10 15.13 3.40
C SER A 66 22.15 14.08 3.07
N SER A 67 23.25 14.08 3.83
CA SER A 67 24.34 13.11 3.66
C SER A 67 23.89 11.71 4.09
N GLN A 68 23.84 10.78 3.12
CA GLN A 68 23.65 9.36 3.35
C GLN A 68 25.02 8.66 3.45
N PRO A 69 25.18 7.58 4.24
CA PRO A 69 24.15 6.80 4.94
C PRO A 69 23.75 7.28 6.35
N ALA A 70 24.46 8.26 6.92
CA ALA A 70 24.31 8.67 8.32
C ALA A 70 22.87 9.09 8.69
N THR A 71 22.17 9.74 7.76
CA THR A 71 20.78 10.18 7.97
C THR A 71 19.83 8.97 8.05
N ALA A 72 19.91 8.03 7.12
CA ALA A 72 19.13 6.79 7.15
C ALA A 72 19.39 5.97 8.43
N GLU A 73 20.65 5.86 8.87
CA GLU A 73 21.00 5.16 10.11
C GLU A 73 20.38 5.83 11.34
N ALA A 74 20.49 7.16 11.44
CA ALA A 74 19.94 7.91 12.56
C ALA A 74 18.42 7.77 12.66
N HIS A 75 17.71 7.87 11.53
CA HIS A 75 16.25 7.72 11.50
C HIS A 75 15.79 6.29 11.79
N ALA A 76 16.48 5.28 11.24
CA ALA A 76 16.19 3.88 11.55
C ALA A 76 16.39 3.58 13.04
N ARG A 77 17.50 4.04 13.63
CA ARG A 77 17.76 3.89 15.08
C ARG A 77 16.71 4.60 15.91
N ALA A 78 16.37 5.85 15.58
CA ALA A 78 15.35 6.61 16.30
C ALA A 78 13.98 5.90 16.27
N ALA A 79 13.59 5.38 15.11
CA ALA A 79 12.35 4.61 14.97
C ALA A 79 12.38 3.31 15.79
N ALA A 80 13.49 2.56 15.79
CA ALA A 80 13.62 1.37 16.63
C ALA A 80 13.51 1.69 18.13
N LEU A 81 14.20 2.75 18.59
CA LEU A 81 14.24 3.16 20.00
C LEU A 81 12.90 3.70 20.53
N ASN A 82 12.06 4.26 19.64
CA ASN A 82 10.71 4.71 19.99
C ASN A 82 9.70 3.56 20.11
N ASN A 83 10.06 2.34 19.72
CA ASN A 83 9.21 1.16 19.88
C ASN A 83 9.45 0.47 21.23
N THR A 84 8.43 -0.24 21.69
CA THR A 84 8.49 -1.07 22.90
C THR A 84 8.15 -2.51 22.57
N VAL A 85 8.89 -3.44 23.15
CA VAL A 85 8.60 -4.88 23.07
C VAL A 85 8.32 -5.39 24.48
N MET A 86 7.19 -6.06 24.64
CA MET A 86 6.69 -6.52 25.95
C MET A 86 6.58 -5.40 26.99
N GLY A 87 6.31 -4.17 26.54
CA GLY A 87 6.22 -2.98 27.39
C GLY A 87 7.57 -2.38 27.81
N VAL A 88 8.68 -2.92 27.30
CA VAL A 88 10.05 -2.44 27.58
C VAL A 88 10.60 -1.75 26.33
N PRO A 89 11.16 -0.53 26.44
CA PRO A 89 11.78 0.14 25.30
C PRO A 89 12.99 -0.65 24.78
N ILE A 90 13.22 -0.59 23.47
CA ILE A 90 14.38 -1.22 22.84
C ILE A 90 15.64 -0.42 23.18
N ALA A 91 16.72 -1.09 23.59
CA ALA A 91 17.99 -0.43 23.92
C ALA A 91 18.85 -0.22 22.66
N SER A 92 19.67 0.84 22.66
CA SER A 92 20.53 1.16 21.51
C SER A 92 21.54 0.08 21.14
N ALA A 93 21.97 -0.73 22.12
CA ALA A 93 22.88 -1.85 21.91
C ALA A 93 22.20 -3.07 21.26
N GLU A 94 20.86 -3.14 21.30
CA GLU A 94 20.08 -4.23 20.71
C GLU A 94 19.80 -4.01 19.21
N VAL A 95 20.03 -2.78 18.73
CA VAL A 95 19.72 -2.36 17.36
C VAL A 95 21.01 -2.25 16.56
N ASP A 96 21.12 -3.05 15.51
CA ASP A 96 22.12 -2.90 14.46
C ASP A 96 21.46 -2.42 13.16
N VAL A 97 22.07 -1.43 12.51
CA VAL A 97 21.55 -0.83 11.28
C VAL A 97 22.64 -0.85 10.24
N CYS A 98 22.31 -1.36 9.06
CA CYS A 98 23.16 -1.36 7.90
C CYS A 98 22.48 -0.70 6.72
N VAL A 99 23.15 0.27 6.09
CA VAL A 99 22.65 0.98 4.92
C VAL A 99 23.46 0.59 3.69
N GLY A 100 22.95 -0.33 2.88
CA GLY A 100 23.65 -0.88 1.72
C GLY A 100 23.42 -2.37 1.57
N ASP A 101 24.49 -3.10 1.23
CA ASP A 101 24.45 -4.55 1.11
C ASP A 101 24.77 -5.22 2.46
N ALA A 102 23.92 -6.17 2.84
CA ALA A 102 24.06 -6.97 4.04
C ALA A 102 23.82 -8.47 3.78
N SER A 103 24.00 -8.90 2.52
CA SER A 103 23.82 -10.29 2.05
C SER A 103 24.74 -11.31 2.74
N SER A 104 25.91 -10.89 3.22
CA SER A 104 26.92 -11.77 3.85
C SER A 104 26.96 -11.70 5.38
N GLY A 105 25.95 -11.11 6.02
CA GLY A 105 25.93 -10.90 7.47
C GLY A 105 26.94 -9.86 7.99
N THR A 106 27.76 -9.30 7.11
CA THR A 106 28.62 -8.14 7.37
C THR A 106 28.00 -6.94 6.69
N CYS A 107 27.93 -5.80 7.39
CA CYS A 107 27.44 -4.58 6.78
C CYS A 107 28.48 -4.03 5.81
N ASN A 108 28.11 -3.91 4.53
CA ASN A 108 28.87 -3.17 3.53
C ASN A 108 28.09 -1.89 3.17
N PRO A 109 28.46 -0.72 3.74
CA PRO A 109 27.72 0.50 3.50
C PRO A 109 27.79 0.91 2.03
N ASP A 110 26.64 0.91 1.37
CA ASP A 110 26.49 1.32 -0.02
C ASP A 110 25.17 2.10 -0.18
N PRO A 111 25.19 3.42 0.03
CA PRO A 111 23.99 4.24 -0.06
C PRO A 111 23.40 4.29 -1.48
N SER A 112 24.13 3.84 -2.51
CA SER A 112 23.60 3.78 -3.88
C SER A 112 22.50 2.74 -4.04
N LEU A 113 22.52 1.67 -3.22
CA LEU A 113 21.50 0.64 -3.19
C LEU A 113 20.20 1.10 -2.53
N LYS A 114 20.22 2.22 -1.77
CA LYS A 114 19.06 2.76 -1.04
C LYS A 114 18.33 1.72 -0.17
N ARG A 115 19.10 0.75 0.35
CA ARG A 115 18.63 -0.35 1.20
C ARG A 115 19.03 -0.10 2.64
N VAL A 116 18.11 -0.36 3.57
CA VAL A 116 18.33 -0.25 5.00
C VAL A 116 17.91 -1.56 5.66
N LYS A 117 18.89 -2.30 6.18
CA LYS A 117 18.66 -3.49 7.00
C LYS A 117 18.75 -3.10 8.47
N VAL A 118 17.74 -3.48 9.24
CA VAL A 118 17.71 -3.35 10.70
C VAL A 118 17.66 -4.74 11.31
N THR A 119 18.56 -4.99 12.25
CA THR A 119 18.60 -6.22 13.05
C THR A 119 18.34 -5.85 14.50
N ILE A 120 17.35 -6.49 15.12
CA ILE A 120 17.07 -6.32 16.55
C ILE A 120 17.40 -7.64 17.24
N THR A 121 18.31 -7.58 18.21
CA THR A 121 18.75 -8.73 19.01
C THR A 121 18.44 -8.48 20.48
N ARG A 122 17.49 -9.23 21.03
CA ARG A 122 17.07 -9.12 22.43
C ARG A 122 17.38 -10.39 23.20
N GLN A 123 17.57 -10.26 24.51
CA GLN A 123 17.76 -11.38 25.42
C GLN A 123 16.64 -11.39 26.43
N GLU A 124 15.70 -12.30 26.25
CA GLU A 124 14.53 -12.40 27.12
C GLU A 124 14.71 -13.50 28.16
N SER A 125 14.24 -13.24 29.38
CA SER A 125 14.27 -14.24 30.44
C SER A 125 13.22 -15.31 30.21
N THR A 126 13.62 -16.57 30.34
CA THR A 126 12.70 -17.71 30.38
C THR A 126 12.05 -17.79 31.77
N PHE A 127 10.80 -18.24 31.85
CA PHE A 127 10.10 -18.41 33.13
C PHE A 127 10.35 -19.80 33.70
N PHE A 128 9.98 -20.84 32.95
CA PHE A 128 10.05 -22.23 33.43
C PHE A 128 11.28 -22.97 32.93
N ALA A 129 11.85 -22.59 31.77
CA ALA A 129 13.07 -23.18 31.25
C ALA A 129 14.29 -22.98 32.17
N ARG A 130 14.20 -22.01 33.11
CA ARG A 130 15.14 -21.83 34.23
C ARG A 130 15.35 -23.10 35.05
N ILE A 131 14.33 -23.96 35.17
CA ILE A 131 14.40 -25.24 35.87
C ILE A 131 15.44 -26.18 35.22
N TRP A 132 15.64 -26.07 33.90
CA TRP A 132 16.61 -26.84 33.13
C TRP A 132 17.92 -26.07 32.87
N GLY A 133 18.16 -24.97 33.59
CA GLY A 133 19.41 -24.21 33.53
C GLY A 133 19.51 -23.19 32.39
N THR A 134 18.45 -22.99 31.60
CA THR A 134 18.40 -21.91 30.60
C THR A 134 17.69 -20.71 31.21
N SER A 135 18.44 -19.66 31.57
CA SER A 135 17.90 -18.46 32.22
C SER A 135 17.42 -17.37 31.26
N SER A 136 17.84 -17.45 30.01
CA SER A 136 17.51 -16.50 28.95
C SER A 136 17.60 -17.15 27.57
N VAL A 137 16.83 -16.62 26.62
CA VAL A 137 16.89 -16.97 25.20
C VAL A 137 17.13 -15.69 24.40
N THR A 138 18.03 -15.75 23.44
CA THR A 138 18.28 -14.64 22.51
C THR A 138 17.32 -14.75 21.33
N THR A 139 16.56 -13.68 21.09
CA THR A 139 15.72 -13.53 19.90
C THR A 139 16.40 -12.56 18.94
N ARG A 140 16.53 -12.97 17.68
CA ARG A 140 17.05 -12.15 16.59
C ARG A 140 16.01 -12.06 15.49
N VAL A 141 15.72 -10.84 15.08
CA VAL A 141 14.83 -10.51 13.95
C VAL A 141 15.53 -9.55 13.01
N GLU A 142 15.21 -9.66 11.73
CA GLU A 142 15.80 -8.84 10.68
C GLU A 142 14.70 -8.31 9.77
N ALA A 143 14.84 -7.06 9.36
CA ALA A 143 13.98 -6.42 8.39
C ALA A 143 14.87 -5.62 7.43
N THR A 144 14.60 -5.70 6.13
CA THR A 144 15.29 -4.88 5.13
C THR A 144 14.26 -4.07 4.38
N ALA A 145 14.47 -2.76 4.27
CA ALA A 145 13.67 -1.88 3.45
C ALA A 145 14.50 -1.31 2.30
N GLU A 146 13.86 -1.05 1.17
CA GLU A 146 14.46 -0.45 -0.02
C GLU A 146 13.63 0.75 -0.45
N ALA A 147 14.31 1.85 -0.77
CA ALA A 147 13.69 3.04 -1.33
C ALA A 147 14.01 3.13 -2.83
N SER A 148 12.98 3.26 -3.65
CA SER A 148 13.12 3.55 -5.07
C SER A 148 12.93 5.05 -5.32
N SER A 149 13.51 5.58 -6.40
CA SER A 149 13.21 6.94 -6.86
C SER A 149 11.86 7.06 -7.56
N ALA A 150 11.29 5.94 -7.99
CA ALA A 150 9.99 5.91 -8.65
C ALA A 150 9.30 4.55 -8.48
N PRO A 151 7.96 4.50 -8.44
CA PRO A 151 7.24 3.26 -8.41
C PRO A 151 7.39 2.45 -9.70
N THR A 152 7.55 1.13 -9.56
CA THR A 152 7.56 0.14 -10.66
C THR A 152 6.25 -0.65 -10.75
N SER A 153 5.51 -0.71 -9.65
CA SER A 153 4.20 -1.36 -9.52
C SER A 153 3.45 -0.80 -8.31
N ALA A 154 2.18 -1.21 -8.17
CA ALA A 154 1.32 -0.90 -7.03
C ALA A 154 0.50 -2.12 -6.62
N MET A 155 0.45 -2.42 -5.32
CA MET A 155 -0.52 -3.33 -4.72
C MET A 155 -1.66 -2.55 -4.08
N CYS A 156 -2.78 -3.22 -3.78
CA CYS A 156 -3.97 -2.59 -3.20
C CYS A 156 -4.58 -1.45 -4.02
N LEU A 157 -4.30 -1.41 -5.33
CA LEU A 157 -4.77 -0.36 -6.22
C LEU A 157 -6.29 -0.43 -6.38
N LYS A 158 -6.95 0.71 -6.27
CA LYS A 158 -8.39 0.80 -6.49
C LYS A 158 -8.70 0.93 -7.96
N PRO A 159 -9.81 0.37 -8.44
CA PRO A 159 -10.13 0.31 -9.87
C PRO A 159 -10.60 1.65 -10.46
N PHE A 160 -10.21 2.79 -9.88
CA PHE A 160 -10.60 4.14 -10.33
C PHE A 160 -9.50 4.75 -11.20
N PHE A 161 -9.79 5.16 -12.43
CA PHE A 161 -8.79 5.83 -13.26
C PHE A 161 -8.74 7.33 -13.06
N ILE A 162 -7.52 7.87 -13.06
CA ILE A 162 -7.29 9.31 -13.16
C ILE A 162 -6.58 9.58 -14.49
N PRO A 163 -7.23 10.25 -15.46
CA PRO A 163 -6.52 10.67 -16.65
C PRO A 163 -5.41 11.67 -16.28
N ASN A 164 -4.27 11.60 -16.96
CA ASN A 164 -3.17 12.53 -16.74
C ASN A 164 -3.60 14.00 -16.91
N THR A 165 -4.69 14.23 -17.64
CA THR A 165 -5.30 15.53 -17.94
C THR A 165 -6.58 15.78 -17.12
N ALA A 166 -6.78 15.09 -15.99
CA ALA A 166 -8.02 15.17 -15.19
C ALA A 166 -8.33 16.58 -14.68
N PHE A 167 -7.31 17.42 -14.54
CA PHE A 167 -7.40 18.75 -13.96
C PHE A 167 -7.13 19.80 -15.03
N LEU A 168 -8.02 19.94 -16.00
CA LEU A 168 -7.91 21.01 -17.00
C LEU A 168 -8.19 22.36 -16.30
N PRO A 169 -7.33 23.38 -16.40
CA PRO A 169 -7.80 24.74 -16.19
C PRO A 169 -8.86 25.02 -17.27
N VAL A 170 -9.98 25.65 -16.89
CA VAL A 170 -11.03 26.05 -17.82
C VAL A 170 -10.82 27.51 -18.21
N PRO A 171 -10.13 27.83 -19.32
CA PRO A 171 -10.29 29.12 -19.97
C PRO A 171 -11.00 28.90 -21.31
N ASP A 172 -12.28 29.28 -21.34
CA ASP A 172 -13.11 29.60 -22.53
C ASP A 172 -14.38 28.72 -22.70
N PRO A 173 -15.59 29.25 -22.38
CA PRO A 173 -16.87 28.61 -22.67
C PRO A 173 -17.17 28.45 -24.17
N SER A 174 -16.48 29.20 -25.03
CA SER A 174 -16.68 29.17 -26.48
C SER A 174 -15.81 28.13 -27.21
N ASN A 175 -14.82 27.54 -26.52
CA ASN A 175 -13.99 26.46 -27.03
C ASN A 175 -13.65 25.50 -25.86
N PRO A 176 -14.53 24.54 -25.51
CA PRO A 176 -14.34 23.72 -24.32
C PRO A 176 -12.98 23.00 -24.40
N PRO A 177 -12.12 23.11 -23.36
CA PRO A 177 -10.79 22.53 -23.40
C PRO A 177 -10.92 21.01 -23.57
N SER A 178 -10.48 20.51 -24.71
CA SER A 178 -10.32 19.07 -24.90
C SER A 178 -9.14 18.59 -24.06
N GLN A 179 -9.18 17.35 -23.57
CA GLN A 179 -8.05 16.63 -22.97
C GLN A 179 -6.72 16.83 -23.73
N CYS A 180 -6.78 16.98 -25.06
CA CYS A 180 -5.62 17.20 -25.92
C CYS A 180 -5.00 18.60 -25.75
N THR A 181 -5.76 19.58 -25.26
CA THR A 181 -5.27 20.93 -24.95
C THR A 181 -4.38 20.92 -23.71
N ALA A 182 -4.69 20.09 -22.69
CA ALA A 182 -3.79 19.88 -21.55
C ALA A 182 -2.50 19.17 -21.93
N CYS A 183 -2.58 18.20 -22.84
CA CYS A 183 -1.39 17.56 -23.39
C CYS A 183 -0.45 18.56 -24.05
N GLY A 184 -0.98 19.55 -24.77
CA GLY A 184 -0.21 20.60 -25.42
C GLY A 184 0.35 21.68 -24.50
N SER A 185 -0.39 22.02 -23.46
CA SER A 185 0.00 23.06 -22.49
C SER A 185 0.88 22.54 -21.35
N GLY A 186 1.11 21.22 -21.26
CA GLY A 186 1.87 20.62 -20.18
C GLY A 186 1.14 20.60 -18.83
N ASN A 187 -0.18 20.88 -18.82
CA ASN A 187 -1.04 20.80 -17.64
C ASN A 187 -1.45 19.35 -17.36
N VAL A 188 -0.45 18.52 -17.12
CA VAL A 188 -0.60 17.08 -16.88
C VAL A 188 -0.06 16.69 -15.51
N LEU A 189 -0.53 15.61 -14.91
CA LEU A 189 -0.10 15.19 -13.58
C LEU A 189 1.35 14.64 -13.56
N VAL A 190 1.68 13.86 -14.57
CA VAL A 190 2.95 13.16 -14.75
C VAL A 190 3.53 13.50 -16.12
N ASP A 191 4.81 13.87 -16.15
CA ASP A 191 5.58 13.97 -17.38
C ASP A 191 6.18 12.60 -17.70
N VAL A 192 5.77 12.04 -18.85
CA VAL A 192 6.19 10.72 -19.32
C VAL A 192 7.60 10.71 -19.93
N ASN A 193 8.17 11.88 -20.25
CA ASN A 193 9.52 11.98 -20.79
C ASN A 193 10.55 12.09 -19.66
N THR A 194 10.20 12.80 -18.58
CA THR A 194 11.08 12.97 -17.41
C THR A 194 10.77 12.03 -16.26
N PHE A 195 9.76 11.16 -16.39
CA PHE A 195 9.33 10.18 -15.38
C PHE A 195 9.14 10.82 -14.00
N SER A 196 8.53 12.01 -13.97
CA SER A 196 8.43 12.83 -12.76
C SER A 196 7.05 13.49 -12.63
N LYS A 197 6.65 13.77 -11.39
CA LYS A 197 5.51 14.63 -11.07
C LYS A 197 5.76 16.04 -11.63
N THR A 198 4.76 16.63 -12.29
CA THR A 198 4.89 17.98 -12.86
C THR A 198 4.71 19.07 -11.79
N PRO A 199 5.19 20.30 -12.04
CA PRO A 199 4.87 21.45 -11.19
C PRO A 199 3.36 21.73 -11.11
N PHE A 200 2.61 21.39 -12.16
CA PHE A 200 1.16 21.51 -12.19
C PHE A 200 0.51 20.57 -11.16
N ALA A 201 0.90 19.29 -11.13
CA ALA A 201 0.46 18.36 -10.09
C ALA A 201 0.86 18.81 -8.69
N GLN A 202 2.08 19.33 -8.51
CA GLN A 202 2.50 19.86 -7.22
C GLN A 202 1.60 21.01 -6.75
N GLY A 203 1.26 21.93 -7.65
CA GLY A 203 0.32 23.02 -7.35
C GLY A 203 -1.08 22.54 -6.97
N LEU A 204 -1.57 21.44 -7.53
CA LEU A 204 -2.85 20.84 -7.13
C LEU A 204 -2.80 20.27 -5.71
N ILE A 205 -1.71 19.59 -5.37
CA ILE A 205 -1.46 19.03 -4.03
C ILE A 205 -1.36 20.16 -3.00
N ASP A 206 -0.55 21.19 -3.29
CA ASP A 206 -0.34 22.34 -2.40
C ASP A 206 -1.64 23.13 -2.16
N ASN A 207 -2.54 23.18 -3.14
CA ASN A 207 -3.85 23.83 -3.05
C ASN A 207 -4.95 22.93 -2.48
N ASN A 208 -4.64 21.71 -2.07
CA ASN A 208 -5.60 20.75 -1.54
C ASN A 208 -6.82 20.54 -2.45
N THR A 209 -6.58 20.30 -3.74
CA THR A 209 -7.68 20.19 -4.71
C THR A 209 -8.49 18.92 -4.54
N SER A 210 -9.81 19.07 -4.48
CA SER A 210 -10.76 17.96 -4.60
C SER A 210 -11.32 17.85 -6.02
N PHE A 211 -11.63 16.63 -6.43
CA PHE A 211 -12.23 16.34 -7.73
C PHE A 211 -13.10 15.09 -7.66
N ILE A 212 -13.91 14.89 -8.71
CA ILE A 212 -14.77 13.72 -8.85
C ILE A 212 -14.06 12.73 -9.76
N VAL A 213 -13.59 11.61 -9.21
CA VAL A 213 -12.84 10.59 -9.97
C VAL A 213 -13.76 9.84 -10.95
N LYS A 214 -15.03 9.67 -10.55
CA LYS A 214 -16.06 9.01 -11.37
C LYS A 214 -17.19 10.00 -11.65
N PRO A 215 -17.23 10.65 -12.83
CA PRO A 215 -18.25 11.64 -13.14
C PRO A 215 -19.64 11.00 -13.28
N GLN A 216 -20.67 11.76 -12.89
CA GLN A 216 -22.07 11.33 -12.85
C GLN A 216 -22.75 11.35 -14.23
N ASP A 217 -22.33 12.25 -15.13
CA ASP A 217 -22.94 12.45 -16.45
C ASP A 217 -22.08 11.82 -17.56
N PRO A 218 -22.64 10.95 -18.42
CA PRO A 218 -22.05 10.52 -19.69
C PRO A 218 -21.39 11.64 -20.52
N HIS A 219 -21.94 12.86 -20.51
CA HIS A 219 -21.41 13.99 -21.26
C HIS A 219 -20.20 14.66 -20.60
N SER A 220 -20.02 14.44 -19.30
CA SER A 220 -18.85 14.88 -18.53
C SER A 220 -17.74 13.83 -18.50
N ALA A 221 -18.02 12.63 -19.00
CA ALA A 221 -17.02 11.62 -19.31
C ALA A 221 -16.39 11.95 -20.68
N LEU A 222 -15.12 11.58 -20.86
CA LEU A 222 -14.39 11.58 -22.15
C LEU A 222 -15.22 10.97 -23.31
N ALA A 223 -16.18 10.09 -23.01
CA ALA A 223 -17.18 9.56 -23.94
C ALA A 223 -18.50 9.16 -23.21
N PRO A 224 -19.68 9.31 -23.85
CA PRO A 224 -20.97 8.93 -23.27
C PRO A 224 -21.03 7.46 -22.84
N SER A 225 -21.48 7.21 -21.61
CA SER A 225 -21.75 5.89 -21.00
C SER A 225 -20.53 5.06 -20.61
N GLN A 226 -19.33 5.67 -20.58
CA GLN A 226 -18.11 5.02 -20.11
C GLN A 226 -17.68 5.58 -18.76
N PHE A 227 -17.71 4.72 -17.74
CA PHE A 227 -17.13 4.98 -16.43
C PHE A 227 -15.74 4.35 -16.41
N TYR A 228 -14.70 5.15 -16.25
CA TYR A 228 -13.30 4.74 -16.38
C TYR A 228 -12.85 3.81 -15.25
N LEU A 229 -13.10 2.51 -15.39
CA LEU A 229 -12.81 1.51 -14.36
C LEU A 229 -11.89 0.42 -14.93
N LEU A 230 -10.87 0.02 -14.16
CA LEU A 230 -10.03 -1.13 -14.51
C LEU A 230 -10.78 -2.45 -14.33
N ASP A 231 -10.61 -3.36 -15.29
CA ASP A 231 -10.94 -4.77 -15.08
C ASP A 231 -9.75 -5.47 -14.45
N LEU A 232 -9.63 -5.32 -13.13
CA LEU A 232 -8.63 -6.02 -12.34
C LEU A 232 -9.15 -7.42 -11.97
N PRO A 233 -8.26 -8.43 -11.91
CA PRO A 233 -8.61 -9.70 -11.26
C PRO A 233 -9.03 -9.41 -9.83
N SER A 234 -9.95 -10.20 -9.26
CA SER A 234 -10.30 -10.12 -7.84
C SER A 234 -9.67 -11.26 -7.07
N ASN A 235 -9.33 -11.02 -5.80
CA ASN A 235 -8.79 -12.05 -4.92
C ASN A 235 -9.78 -13.21 -4.70
N SER A 236 -11.07 -12.91 -4.78
CA SER A 236 -12.14 -13.88 -4.56
C SER A 236 -12.54 -14.67 -5.81
N GLY A 237 -11.85 -14.48 -6.95
CA GLY A 237 -12.19 -15.10 -8.24
C GLY A 237 -13.47 -14.56 -8.90
N ASN A 238 -14.05 -13.49 -8.35
CA ASN A 238 -15.17 -12.77 -8.94
C ASN A 238 -14.70 -11.99 -10.19
N THR A 239 -15.54 -11.94 -11.23
CA THR A 239 -15.26 -11.16 -12.45
C THR A 239 -16.33 -10.10 -12.68
N GLY A 240 -16.04 -9.12 -13.54
CA GLY A 240 -16.98 -8.06 -13.89
C GLY A 240 -17.39 -7.18 -12.69
N LYS A 241 -18.69 -6.90 -12.55
CA LYS A 241 -19.21 -5.95 -11.53
C LYS A 241 -18.97 -6.39 -10.09
N ASN A 242 -18.98 -7.70 -9.82
CA ASN A 242 -18.72 -8.22 -8.48
C ASN A 242 -17.22 -8.20 -8.15
N GLY A 243 -16.36 -8.49 -9.13
CA GLY A 243 -14.91 -8.34 -9.00
C GLY A 243 -14.53 -6.86 -8.78
N TYR A 244 -15.17 -5.95 -9.50
CA TYR A 244 -15.01 -4.51 -9.29
C TYR A 244 -15.35 -4.06 -7.86
N LYS A 245 -16.49 -4.50 -7.32
CA LYS A 245 -16.86 -4.22 -5.92
C LYS A 245 -15.83 -4.79 -4.95
N ASP A 246 -15.42 -6.04 -5.14
CA ASP A 246 -14.42 -6.70 -4.30
C ASP A 246 -13.08 -5.96 -4.32
N ASN A 247 -12.66 -5.44 -5.47
CA ASN A 247 -11.44 -4.65 -5.62
C ASN A 247 -11.54 -3.26 -4.98
N ILE A 248 -12.74 -2.71 -4.80
CA ILE A 248 -12.94 -1.49 -4.00
C ILE A 248 -12.84 -1.81 -2.52
N GLU A 249 -13.46 -2.89 -2.07
CA GLU A 249 -13.57 -3.24 -0.64
C GLU A 249 -12.27 -3.82 -0.09
N THR A 250 -11.59 -4.64 -0.88
CA THR A 250 -10.39 -5.37 -0.47
C THR A 250 -9.14 -4.77 -1.10
N CYS A 251 -7.98 -5.11 -0.53
CA CYS A 251 -6.70 -4.85 -1.18
C CYS A 251 -6.42 -5.98 -2.16
N LEU A 252 -6.26 -5.65 -3.44
CA LEU A 252 -5.83 -6.62 -4.46
C LEU A 252 -4.40 -7.09 -4.20
N ASN A 253 -4.19 -8.42 -4.17
CA ASN A 253 -2.87 -9.04 -3.96
C ASN A 253 -2.03 -9.12 -5.24
N THR A 254 -2.63 -8.86 -6.40
CA THR A 254 -1.92 -8.79 -7.68
C THR A 254 -1.33 -7.40 -7.88
N ALA A 255 -0.02 -7.33 -8.07
CA ALA A 255 0.66 -6.09 -8.38
C ALA A 255 0.26 -5.59 -9.78
N THR A 256 -0.13 -4.32 -9.86
CA THR A 256 -0.35 -3.61 -11.11
C THR A 256 0.96 -2.95 -11.52
N VAL A 257 1.55 -3.37 -12.63
CA VAL A 257 2.89 -2.97 -13.08
C VAL A 257 2.81 -1.68 -13.89
N CYS A 258 3.78 -0.79 -13.66
CA CYS A 258 3.94 0.43 -14.43
C CYS A 258 4.15 0.13 -15.92
N ARG A 259 3.54 0.95 -16.77
CA ARG A 259 3.61 0.90 -18.25
C ARG A 259 2.97 -0.33 -18.89
N ASP A 260 2.51 -1.29 -18.09
CA ASP A 260 1.69 -2.39 -18.58
C ASP A 260 0.29 -1.91 -18.98
N SER A 261 -0.36 -2.65 -19.85
CA SER A 261 -1.65 -2.28 -20.44
C SER A 261 -2.78 -3.11 -19.85
N TYR A 262 -3.80 -2.43 -19.33
CA TYR A 262 -4.90 -3.08 -18.64
C TYR A 262 -6.23 -2.89 -19.36
N ASN A 263 -7.07 -3.91 -19.25
CA ASN A 263 -8.44 -3.87 -19.77
C ASN A 263 -9.33 -2.97 -18.89
N VAL A 264 -10.39 -2.45 -19.50
CA VAL A 264 -11.35 -1.57 -18.83
C VAL A 264 -12.72 -2.22 -18.77
N ILE A 265 -13.45 -1.94 -17.69
CA ILE A 265 -14.84 -2.38 -17.54
C ILE A 265 -15.73 -1.42 -18.31
N THR A 266 -16.49 -1.94 -19.27
CA THR A 266 -17.48 -1.17 -20.04
C THR A 266 -18.87 -1.28 -19.40
N GLY A 267 -19.59 -0.16 -19.35
CA GLY A 267 -21.00 -0.11 -18.95
C GLY A 267 -21.24 0.45 -17.55
N ASN A 268 -22.51 0.77 -17.26
CA ASN A 268 -22.88 1.43 -16.01
C ASN A 268 -22.72 0.48 -14.81
N THR A 269 -21.89 0.88 -13.83
CA THR A 269 -21.61 0.16 -12.58
C THR A 269 -22.29 0.82 -11.38
N VAL A 270 -23.47 1.43 -11.61
CA VAL A 270 -24.37 1.91 -10.54
C VAL A 270 -24.82 0.76 -9.64
N GLY A 271 -24.58 0.88 -8.34
CA GLY A 271 -24.85 -0.04 -7.23
C GLY A 271 -23.55 -0.54 -6.58
N PRO A 272 -22.71 -1.28 -7.34
CA PRO A 272 -21.41 -1.77 -6.87
C PRO A 272 -20.47 -0.66 -6.37
N THR A 273 -20.46 0.52 -7.00
CA THR A 273 -19.54 1.60 -6.60
C THR A 273 -19.92 2.17 -5.24
N ARG A 274 -21.20 2.51 -5.02
CA ARG A 274 -21.64 3.02 -3.72
C ARG A 274 -21.40 2.02 -2.61
N SER A 275 -21.84 0.78 -2.81
CA SER A 275 -21.68 -0.26 -1.79
C SER A 275 -20.20 -0.51 -1.47
N GLY A 276 -19.32 -0.54 -2.48
CA GLY A 276 -17.90 -0.73 -2.27
C GLY A 276 -17.25 0.42 -1.51
N ILE A 277 -17.55 1.67 -1.89
CA ILE A 277 -17.01 2.85 -1.21
C ILE A 277 -17.53 2.95 0.23
N GLN A 278 -18.83 2.75 0.46
CA GLN A 278 -19.41 2.77 1.81
C GLN A 278 -18.81 1.69 2.71
N ASN A 279 -18.53 0.50 2.18
CA ASN A 279 -17.85 -0.56 2.92
C ASN A 279 -16.37 -0.22 3.20
N LEU A 280 -15.73 0.55 2.33
CA LEU A 280 -14.34 0.99 2.51
C LEU A 280 -14.22 2.12 3.55
N ILE A 281 -15.00 3.20 3.41
CA ILE A 281 -14.87 4.41 4.24
C ILE A 281 -15.81 4.46 5.44
N GLY A 282 -16.86 3.63 5.45
CA GLY A 282 -17.98 3.65 6.40
C GLY A 282 -19.18 4.44 5.88
N ASP A 283 -20.36 4.15 6.44
CA ASP A 283 -21.60 4.90 6.22
C ASP A 283 -22.26 5.25 7.57
N PRO A 284 -22.13 6.50 8.06
CA PRO A 284 -21.41 7.62 7.47
C PRO A 284 -19.88 7.41 7.46
N PRO A 285 -19.11 8.19 6.66
CA PRO A 285 -17.66 8.09 6.61
C PRO A 285 -17.02 8.17 8.00
N LEU A 286 -15.99 7.36 8.23
CA LEU A 286 -15.29 7.26 9.51
C LEU A 286 -14.26 8.37 9.73
N TYR A 287 -13.69 8.90 8.66
CA TYR A 287 -12.62 9.89 8.69
C TYR A 287 -13.01 11.12 7.88
N SER A 288 -12.54 12.28 8.32
CA SER A 288 -12.61 13.53 7.56
C SER A 288 -11.21 14.02 7.22
N TYR A 289 -11.04 14.52 6.00
CA TYR A 289 -9.82 15.14 5.55
C TYR A 289 -9.62 16.51 6.22
N GLN A 290 -8.41 16.79 6.72
CA GLN A 290 -8.03 18.11 7.22
C GLN A 290 -6.85 18.68 6.43
N ALA A 291 -5.78 17.90 6.35
CA ALA A 291 -4.58 18.20 5.58
C ALA A 291 -3.85 16.89 5.24
N VAL A 292 -2.86 16.97 4.37
CA VAL A 292 -1.97 15.85 4.07
C VAL A 292 -1.34 15.34 5.36
N GLY A 293 -1.55 14.05 5.66
CA GLY A 293 -1.05 13.41 6.90
C GLY A 293 -1.86 13.73 8.16
N GLN A 294 -3.02 14.39 8.04
CA GLN A 294 -3.91 14.69 9.16
C GLN A 294 -5.35 14.30 8.81
N TYR A 295 -5.73 13.10 9.24
CA TYR A 295 -7.06 12.53 9.03
C TYR A 295 -7.80 12.42 10.35
N LYS A 296 -8.87 13.18 10.50
CA LYS A 296 -9.62 13.23 11.76
C LYS A 296 -10.62 12.09 11.82
N TYR A 297 -10.48 11.20 12.80
CA TYR A 297 -11.46 10.17 13.09
C TYR A 297 -12.70 10.79 13.71
N LEU A 298 -13.86 10.55 13.13
CA LEU A 298 -15.08 11.29 13.46
C LEU A 298 -15.76 10.82 14.76
N ALA A 299 -15.45 9.62 15.23
CA ALA A 299 -16.05 9.08 16.46
C ALA A 299 -15.47 9.71 17.74
N ASP A 300 -14.17 10.00 17.77
CA ASP A 300 -13.48 10.54 18.95
C ASP A 300 -12.78 11.89 18.71
N GLY A 301 -12.69 12.34 17.45
CA GLY A 301 -12.06 13.59 17.05
C GLY A 301 -10.52 13.56 17.03
N THR A 302 -9.89 12.39 17.21
CA THR A 302 -8.43 12.23 17.14
C THR A 302 -7.93 12.37 15.72
N ILE A 303 -6.67 12.83 15.57
CA ILE A 303 -6.01 12.97 14.27
C ILE A 303 -5.06 11.80 14.09
N HIS A 304 -5.26 11.06 13.01
CA HIS A 304 -4.37 9.98 12.58
C HIS A 304 -3.57 10.41 11.35
N ASP A 305 -2.39 9.82 11.19
CA ASP A 305 -1.50 9.95 10.04
C ASP A 305 -1.92 9.06 8.85
N THR A 306 -2.84 8.13 9.08
CA THR A 306 -3.39 7.20 8.08
C THR A 306 -4.91 7.08 8.18
N SER A 307 -5.54 6.59 7.12
CA SER A 307 -6.99 6.35 7.04
C SER A 307 -7.31 5.24 6.05
N LYS A 308 -8.40 4.50 6.30
CA LYS A 308 -8.97 3.54 5.33
C LYS A 308 -9.46 4.19 4.04
N ALA A 309 -9.74 5.49 4.09
CA ALA A 309 -10.15 6.27 2.94
C ALA A 309 -8.97 6.71 2.05
N LEU A 310 -7.72 6.50 2.49
CA LEU A 310 -6.56 6.68 1.64
C LEU A 310 -6.42 5.51 0.69
N VAL A 311 -6.44 5.82 -0.60
CA VAL A 311 -6.37 4.83 -1.65
C VAL A 311 -5.43 5.24 -2.76
N VAL A 312 -4.88 4.24 -3.42
CA VAL A 312 -4.05 4.42 -4.60
C VAL A 312 -4.91 4.23 -5.84
N ALA A 313 -4.84 5.18 -6.75
CA ALA A 313 -5.49 5.12 -8.06
C ALA A 313 -4.44 5.23 -9.19
N PRO A 314 -4.56 4.45 -10.28
CA PRO A 314 -3.69 4.52 -11.44
C PRO A 314 -3.91 5.81 -12.24
N ILE A 315 -2.81 6.36 -12.74
CA ILE A 315 -2.79 7.45 -13.72
C ILE A 315 -2.46 6.87 -15.09
N TRP A 316 -3.27 7.18 -16.09
CA TRP A 316 -3.07 6.73 -17.47
C TRP A 316 -2.83 7.92 -18.41
N ASN A 317 -2.23 7.64 -19.57
CA ASN A 317 -1.80 8.68 -20.52
C ASN A 317 -2.78 8.89 -21.69
N PRO A 318 -3.73 9.83 -21.62
CA PRO A 318 -4.58 10.16 -22.76
C PRO A 318 -3.80 10.76 -23.94
N CYS A 319 -2.65 11.40 -23.69
CA CYS A 319 -1.92 12.16 -24.70
C CYS A 319 -1.24 11.29 -25.77
N ALA A 320 -0.93 10.02 -25.45
CA ALA A 320 -0.24 9.09 -26.35
C ALA A 320 -0.97 7.75 -26.51
N THR A 321 -2.24 7.67 -26.12
CA THR A 321 -3.04 6.44 -26.27
C THR A 321 -3.38 6.22 -27.74
N ALA A 322 -3.00 5.07 -28.30
CA ALA A 322 -3.39 4.66 -29.63
C ALA A 322 -4.79 4.03 -29.62
N LEU A 323 -5.61 4.40 -30.60
CA LEU A 323 -6.93 3.86 -30.86
C LEU A 323 -6.81 2.62 -31.77
N PRO A 324 -7.84 1.74 -31.81
CA PRO A 324 -7.82 0.52 -32.63
C PRO A 324 -7.65 0.76 -34.14
N ASP A 325 -7.91 1.97 -34.60
CA ASP A 325 -7.73 2.42 -35.99
C ASP A 325 -6.29 2.89 -36.31
N GLY A 326 -5.37 2.82 -35.34
CA GLY A 326 -3.99 3.25 -35.46
C GLY A 326 -3.78 4.77 -35.30
N THR A 327 -4.84 5.52 -35.02
CA THR A 327 -4.73 6.96 -34.70
C THR A 327 -4.45 7.17 -33.21
N LEU A 328 -3.89 8.33 -32.84
CA LEU A 328 -3.75 8.70 -31.43
C LEU A 328 -5.03 9.38 -30.95
N LEU A 329 -5.38 9.16 -29.69
CA LEU A 329 -6.47 9.87 -29.01
C LEU A 329 -6.24 11.39 -29.06
N CYS A 330 -4.98 11.83 -29.04
CA CYS A 330 -4.58 13.22 -29.26
C CYS A 330 -3.50 13.30 -30.35
N PRO A 331 -3.87 13.43 -31.64
CA PRO A 331 -2.93 13.32 -32.76
C PRO A 331 -2.04 14.56 -32.97
N ASN A 332 -2.31 15.68 -32.30
CA ASN A 332 -1.42 16.85 -32.32
C ASN A 332 -1.42 17.59 -30.98
N PRO A 333 -0.42 17.38 -30.10
CA PRO A 333 -0.33 18.11 -28.84
C PRO A 333 -0.05 19.61 -29.04
N ASN A 334 0.54 20.04 -30.16
CA ASN A 334 1.02 21.42 -30.34
C ASN A 334 0.05 22.33 -31.12
N ASN A 335 -1.14 21.86 -31.51
CA ASN A 335 -2.13 22.66 -32.24
C ASN A 335 -3.49 22.70 -31.50
N PRO A 336 -3.73 23.73 -30.66
CA PRO A 336 -4.98 23.89 -29.91
C PRO A 336 -6.21 24.25 -30.79
N SER A 337 -6.02 24.47 -32.10
CA SER A 337 -7.06 24.86 -33.05
C SER A 337 -7.49 23.75 -34.02
N ALA A 338 -6.96 22.53 -33.88
CA ALA A 338 -7.44 21.40 -34.65
C ALA A 338 -8.88 21.05 -34.18
N PRO A 339 -9.89 21.09 -35.07
CA PRO A 339 -11.26 20.75 -34.71
C PRO A 339 -11.27 19.30 -34.19
N ASN A 340 -12.09 19.01 -33.18
CA ASN A 340 -12.43 17.68 -32.65
C ASN A 340 -12.12 16.50 -33.60
N LEU A 341 -10.87 16.05 -33.67
CA LEU A 341 -10.41 14.96 -34.54
C LEU A 341 -9.47 14.00 -33.81
N GLY A 342 -9.46 14.05 -32.47
CA GLY A 342 -9.06 12.91 -31.66
C GLY A 342 -10.30 12.06 -31.46
N GLY A 343 -10.29 10.82 -31.95
CA GLY A 343 -11.46 9.93 -31.89
C GLY A 343 -12.08 9.92 -30.50
N GLN A 344 -13.41 9.87 -30.43
CA GLN A 344 -14.07 9.49 -29.19
C GLN A 344 -13.45 8.18 -28.72
N PHE A 345 -13.12 8.07 -27.43
CA PHE A 345 -12.67 6.79 -26.89
C PHE A 345 -13.68 5.72 -27.32
N PRO A 346 -13.27 4.56 -27.88
CA PRO A 346 -14.17 3.75 -28.69
C PRO A 346 -15.42 3.37 -27.90
N SER A 347 -16.58 3.81 -28.37
CA SER A 347 -17.87 3.50 -27.75
C SER A 347 -18.25 2.07 -28.14
N GLY A 348 -18.03 1.11 -27.25
CA GLY A 348 -18.40 -0.29 -27.46
C GLY A 348 -18.10 -1.17 -26.25
N SER A 349 -18.72 -2.35 -26.21
CA SER A 349 -18.39 -3.41 -25.26
C SER A 349 -17.43 -4.42 -25.91
N GLY A 350 -16.53 -5.01 -25.12
CA GLY A 350 -15.62 -6.06 -25.58
C GLY A 350 -14.35 -5.56 -26.28
N SER A 351 -13.78 -6.40 -27.15
CA SER A 351 -12.43 -6.31 -27.78
C SER A 351 -12.12 -5.04 -28.60
N ASN A 352 -13.05 -4.08 -28.65
CA ASN A 352 -12.93 -2.82 -29.39
C ASN A 352 -12.44 -1.65 -28.52
N VAL A 353 -12.24 -1.85 -27.22
CA VAL A 353 -11.70 -0.83 -26.32
C VAL A 353 -10.20 -1.08 -26.11
N PRO A 354 -9.31 -0.12 -26.47
CA PRO A 354 -7.88 -0.31 -26.33
C PRO A 354 -7.51 -0.43 -24.85
N PRO A 355 -6.58 -1.33 -24.50
CA PRO A 355 -6.08 -1.39 -23.15
C PRO A 355 -5.28 -0.10 -22.86
N ILE A 356 -5.30 0.34 -21.61
CA ILE A 356 -4.67 1.60 -21.22
C ILE A 356 -3.42 1.38 -20.38
N SER A 357 -2.38 2.15 -20.73
CA SER A 357 -1.08 2.07 -20.10
C SER A 357 -1.02 3.00 -18.88
N ILE A 358 -0.56 2.44 -17.77
CA ILE A 358 -0.38 3.16 -16.50
C ILE A 358 0.97 3.87 -16.52
N ILE A 359 0.96 5.19 -16.33
CA ILE A 359 2.15 6.04 -16.32
C ILE A 359 2.51 6.56 -14.93
N GLY A 360 1.67 6.29 -13.93
CA GLY A 360 1.92 6.68 -12.55
C GLY A 360 0.78 6.26 -11.63
N PHE A 361 0.89 6.66 -10.38
CA PHE A 361 -0.11 6.42 -9.35
C PHE A 361 -0.40 7.73 -8.62
N ALA A 362 -1.67 7.96 -8.28
CA ALA A 362 -2.08 9.02 -7.39
C ALA A 362 -2.49 8.42 -6.05
N LEU A 363 -2.01 9.02 -4.97
CA LEU A 363 -2.59 8.83 -3.65
C LEU A 363 -3.75 9.82 -3.51
N VAL A 364 -4.94 9.30 -3.23
CA VAL A 364 -6.14 10.12 -3.05
C VAL A 364 -6.85 9.74 -1.75
N PHE A 365 -7.48 10.71 -1.13
CA PHE A 365 -8.36 10.49 0.01
C PHE A 365 -9.81 10.54 -0.45
N ILE A 366 -10.59 9.48 -0.21
CA ILE A 366 -12.01 9.44 -0.57
C ILE A 366 -12.85 10.11 0.54
N ASP A 367 -13.49 11.23 0.21
CA ASP A 367 -14.35 11.94 1.16
C ASP A 367 -15.73 11.31 1.27
N SER A 368 -16.33 11.02 0.12
CA SER A 368 -17.72 10.57 0.06
C SER A 368 -18.04 9.96 -1.30
N VAL A 369 -19.13 9.20 -1.30
CA VAL A 369 -19.85 8.80 -2.51
C VAL A 369 -21.26 9.38 -2.47
N ASP A 370 -21.67 10.04 -3.53
CA ASP A 370 -22.98 10.68 -3.59
C ASP A 370 -24.11 9.71 -4.01
N ASN A 371 -25.34 10.24 -4.02
CA ASN A 371 -26.56 9.52 -4.40
C ASN A 371 -26.65 9.14 -5.89
N GLN A 372 -25.72 9.59 -6.72
CA GLN A 372 -25.56 9.26 -8.13
C GLN A 372 -24.25 8.48 -8.39
N GLU A 373 -23.53 8.09 -7.34
CA GLU A 373 -22.26 7.37 -7.35
C GLU A 373 -21.05 8.14 -7.89
N GLY A 374 -21.08 9.47 -7.85
CA GLY A 374 -19.87 10.28 -7.96
C GLY A 374 -18.99 10.07 -6.73
N VAL A 375 -17.71 9.76 -6.97
CA VAL A 375 -16.72 9.54 -5.90
C VAL A 375 -15.89 10.81 -5.77
N HIS A 376 -16.09 11.53 -4.67
CA HIS A 376 -15.36 12.74 -4.34
C HIS A 376 -14.06 12.37 -3.63
N VAL A 377 -12.95 12.90 -4.13
CA VAL A 377 -11.64 12.67 -3.52
C VAL A 377 -10.81 13.95 -3.46
N HIS A 378 -9.88 14.00 -2.50
CA HIS A 378 -8.77 14.95 -2.48
C HIS A 378 -7.51 14.31 -3.05
N LEU A 379 -6.78 15.06 -3.88
CA LEU A 379 -5.47 14.66 -4.36
C LEU A 379 -4.43 14.86 -3.27
N ILE A 380 -3.78 13.77 -2.81
CA ILE A 380 -2.78 13.81 -1.75
C ILE A 380 -1.38 13.85 -2.33
N ASP A 381 -1.09 12.97 -3.27
CA ASP A 381 0.20 12.95 -3.97
C ASP A 381 0.09 12.27 -5.33
N VAL A 382 1.08 12.52 -6.19
CA VAL A 382 1.24 11.91 -7.51
C VAL A 382 2.65 11.39 -7.66
N MET A 383 2.77 10.14 -8.09
CA MET A 383 4.03 9.49 -8.39
C MET A 383 4.05 9.03 -9.84
N ALA A 384 5.12 9.36 -10.54
CA ALA A 384 5.35 8.92 -11.91
C ALA A 384 6.01 7.54 -11.92
N CYS A 385 5.66 6.69 -12.89
CA CYS A 385 6.38 5.44 -13.11
C CYS A 385 7.85 5.70 -13.44
N GLY A 386 8.75 4.85 -12.94
CA GLY A 386 10.19 4.99 -13.17
C GLY A 386 10.65 4.59 -14.58
N PRO A 387 11.88 5.00 -14.98
CA PRO A 387 12.48 4.57 -16.25
C PRO A 387 12.78 3.06 -16.26
N ASP A 388 13.17 2.51 -15.11
CA ASP A 388 13.51 1.09 -14.92
C ASP A 388 12.33 0.33 -14.30
N ILE A 389 11.81 -0.67 -15.02
CA ILE A 389 10.69 -1.53 -14.60
C ILE A 389 11.14 -2.95 -14.25
N SER A 390 12.44 -3.15 -13.99
CA SER A 390 13.08 -4.47 -13.85
C SER A 390 12.69 -5.26 -12.60
N ASP A 391 11.90 -4.67 -11.70
CA ASP A 391 11.41 -5.32 -10.47
C ASP A 391 9.92 -4.98 -10.23
N PRO A 392 9.01 -5.75 -10.86
CA PRO A 392 7.56 -5.52 -10.79
C PRO A 392 6.92 -6.02 -9.48
N ASP A 393 7.64 -6.74 -8.62
CA ASP A 393 7.05 -7.55 -7.54
C ASP A 393 6.76 -6.81 -6.23
N GLY A 394 6.79 -5.46 -6.22
CA GLY A 394 6.18 -4.74 -5.10
C GLY A 394 6.77 -3.38 -4.81
N SER A 395 6.58 -2.44 -5.73
CA SER A 395 6.63 -1.04 -5.33
C SER A 395 5.33 -0.71 -4.59
N SER A 396 5.44 -0.08 -3.43
CA SER A 396 4.27 0.40 -2.70
C SER A 396 3.93 1.78 -3.24
N ALA A 397 2.75 1.93 -3.83
CA ALA A 397 2.25 3.21 -4.31
C ALA A 397 1.60 4.03 -3.18
N TYR A 398 2.01 3.77 -1.93
CA TYR A 398 1.80 4.72 -0.85
C TYR A 398 2.67 5.95 -1.09
N SER A 399 2.38 7.05 -0.42
CA SER A 399 2.99 8.40 -0.57
C SER A 399 4.51 8.43 -0.73
N ILE A 400 5.23 7.34 -0.43
CA ILE A 400 6.64 7.18 -0.64
C ILE A 400 6.95 5.79 -1.24
N PRO A 401 7.73 5.67 -2.33
CA PRO A 401 8.22 4.41 -2.90
C PRO A 401 9.25 3.71 -2.00
N VAL A 402 8.82 3.24 -0.84
CA VAL A 402 9.60 2.39 0.08
C VAL A 402 8.92 1.03 0.20
N ARG A 403 9.70 -0.04 0.27
CA ARG A 403 9.19 -1.41 0.45
C ARG A 403 10.04 -2.20 1.43
N LEU A 404 9.45 -3.19 2.09
CA LEU A 404 10.20 -4.22 2.80
C LEU A 404 10.59 -5.33 1.80
N ILE A 405 11.86 -5.74 1.80
CA ILE A 405 12.39 -6.83 0.99
C ILE A 405 12.90 -7.95 1.89
N ARG A 406 12.77 -9.19 1.42
CA ARG A 406 13.55 -10.31 1.96
C ARG A 406 14.80 -10.46 1.08
N PRO A 407 16.03 -10.27 1.62
CA PRO A 407 17.22 -10.60 0.86
C PRO A 407 17.20 -12.09 0.50
N PRO A 408 17.72 -12.49 -0.67
CA PRO A 408 17.92 -13.90 -0.99
C PRO A 408 18.84 -14.52 0.06
N GLU A 409 18.43 -15.67 0.61
CA GLU A 409 19.21 -16.45 1.60
C GLU A 409 20.52 -16.98 1.03
#